data_AF-A0A349JUW6-F1
#
_entry.id   AF-A0A349JUW6-F1
#
_cell.length_a   1.000
_cell.length_b   1.000
_cell.length_c   1.000
_cell.angle_alpha   90.00
_cell.angle_beta   90.00
_cell.angle_gamma   90.00
#
_symmetry.space_group_name_H-M   'P 1'
#
loop_
_entity.id
_entity.type
_entity.pdbx_description
1 polymer ?
#
loop_
_entity_poly.entity_id
_entity_poly.type
_entity_poly.pdbx_seq_one_letter_code
_entity_poly.pdbx_strand_id
1 'polypeptide(L)'
;METIGWLSILPPVVAIALAIKTREVYISLATFVCLGWTIMNSWNPVRGLVDGVNTFLGAITEPGNARTLVFSALIGGIITLTQASGGMEGFTNWVERRRLGQNRRTVRLFAIGTSMCLFLESNFGLLVAGSVSRSLFDRAKISREKLSYILDATCAPKQLLIPINAWGAYIVTLLVAQNVAEPNRVLLSALTLNFYAILSIILVVFVALTDWNVGPMREAERRILEEGKLLRDGAEPMMSSDVSMLAAKEGVPRRAVNMLLPVIAMVAAVPLVLWITGGGEAQATNLDRMLAGSGSDAVLWGVIVGIMLAAVMYRAQGIMNFREVTGYTIKGIQGLTPVVIVLALAFSIAGTQRALGTGVWLAQVAEAGVNPGFVPAIVFVLACIMAFSTGTSWGTFAIMIP
;
A
#
# COMPACT_ATOMS: atom_id res chain seq x y z
N MET A 1 -9.61 10.76 29.74
CA MET A 1 -10.30 9.50 29.40
C MET A 1 -9.70 8.42 30.27
N GLU A 2 -10.52 7.67 31.02
CA GLU A 2 -10.05 6.49 31.75
C GLU A 2 -9.50 5.49 30.72
N THR A 3 -8.22 5.17 30.80
CA THR A 3 -7.60 4.15 29.95
C THR A 3 -7.81 2.79 30.62
N ILE A 4 -8.05 1.74 29.83
CA ILE A 4 -8.15 0.35 30.34
C ILE A 4 -6.76 -0.18 30.79
N GLY A 5 -5.78 0.71 30.91
CA GLY A 5 -4.42 0.38 31.30
C GLY A 5 -3.70 -0.50 30.27
N TRP A 6 -2.85 -1.37 30.79
CA TRP A 6 -2.07 -2.35 30.02
C TRP A 6 -2.93 -3.33 29.22
N LEU A 7 -4.20 -3.51 29.60
CA LEU A 7 -5.15 -4.40 28.89
C LEU A 7 -5.40 -3.93 27.44
N SER A 8 -5.15 -2.65 27.15
CA SER A 8 -5.24 -2.10 25.79
C SER A 8 -4.20 -2.68 24.81
N ILE A 9 -3.12 -3.29 25.31
CA ILE A 9 -2.09 -3.99 24.51
C ILE A 9 -2.39 -5.49 24.34
N LEU A 10 -3.32 -6.05 25.13
CA LEU A 10 -3.59 -7.48 25.08
C LEU A 10 -4.10 -7.93 23.69
N PRO A 11 -5.05 -7.24 23.01
CA PRO A 11 -5.46 -7.63 21.67
C PRO A 11 -4.33 -7.60 20.62
N PRO A 12 -3.48 -6.55 20.54
CA PRO A 12 -2.24 -6.57 19.77
C PRO A 12 -1.38 -7.84 19.93
N VAL A 13 -1.06 -8.19 21.18
CA VAL A 13 -0.13 -9.29 21.49
C VAL A 13 -0.74 -10.63 21.07
N VAL A 14 -2.03 -10.83 21.35
CA VAL A 14 -2.74 -12.05 20.96
C VAL A 14 -2.82 -12.17 19.44
N ALA A 15 -3.13 -11.09 18.72
CA ALA A 15 -3.19 -11.10 17.27
C ALA A 15 -1.85 -11.46 16.62
N ILE A 16 -0.75 -10.87 17.10
CA ILE A 16 0.61 -11.19 16.64
C ILE A 16 0.94 -12.66 16.91
N ALA A 17 0.69 -13.13 18.14
CA ALA A 17 1.01 -14.50 18.53
C ALA A 17 0.23 -15.52 17.70
N LEU A 18 -1.06 -15.24 17.43
CA LEU A 18 -1.88 -16.04 16.53
C LEU A 18 -1.33 -16.00 15.11
N ALA A 19 -1.05 -14.83 14.55
CA ALA A 19 -0.57 -14.71 13.17
C ALA A 19 0.73 -15.49 12.94
N ILE A 20 1.66 -15.47 13.89
CA ILE A 20 2.91 -16.23 13.81
C ILE A 20 2.66 -17.74 13.93
N LYS A 21 1.79 -18.16 14.86
CA LYS A 21 1.54 -19.58 15.16
C LYS A 21 0.67 -20.26 14.11
N THR A 22 -0.41 -19.62 13.68
CA THR A 22 -1.40 -20.19 12.76
C THR A 22 -1.05 -19.92 11.31
N ARG A 23 -0.24 -18.88 11.03
CA ARG A 23 -0.04 -18.31 9.69
C ARG A 23 -1.35 -17.84 9.03
N GLU A 24 -2.41 -17.66 9.82
CA GLU A 24 -3.73 -17.23 9.38
C GLU A 24 -3.99 -15.77 9.76
N VAL A 25 -3.76 -14.87 8.81
CA VAL A 25 -3.86 -13.42 9.03
C VAL A 25 -5.30 -12.99 9.35
N TYR A 26 -6.29 -13.51 8.62
CA TYR A 26 -7.70 -13.12 8.78
C TYR A 26 -8.24 -13.40 10.19
N ILE A 27 -8.00 -14.60 10.71
CA ILE A 27 -8.45 -15.02 12.04
C ILE A 27 -7.77 -14.18 13.11
N SER A 28 -6.48 -13.88 12.92
CA SER A 28 -5.70 -13.07 13.86
C SER A 28 -6.24 -11.64 13.97
N LEU A 29 -6.55 -11.01 12.84
CA LEU A 29 -7.14 -9.66 12.80
C LEU A 29 -8.59 -9.65 13.32
N ALA A 30 -9.40 -10.65 13.00
CA ALA A 30 -10.76 -10.76 13.53
C ALA A 30 -10.77 -10.97 15.05
N THR A 31 -9.84 -11.80 15.56
CA THR A 31 -9.68 -12.05 16.99
C THR A 31 -9.27 -10.78 17.73
N PHE A 32 -8.41 -9.96 17.13
CA PHE A 32 -8.07 -8.64 17.68
C PHE A 32 -9.32 -7.83 17.99
N VAL A 33 -10.19 -7.66 16.98
CA VAL A 33 -11.40 -6.82 17.09
C VAL A 33 -12.35 -7.39 18.13
N CYS A 34 -12.63 -8.69 18.07
CA CYS A 34 -13.52 -9.35 19.03
C CYS A 34 -12.99 -9.28 20.46
N LEU A 35 -11.69 -9.51 20.66
CA LEU A 35 -11.06 -9.46 21.98
C LEU A 35 -11.04 -8.03 22.54
N GLY A 36 -10.72 -7.03 21.71
CA GLY A 36 -10.75 -5.63 22.10
C GLY A 36 -12.14 -5.21 22.62
N TRP A 37 -13.20 -5.51 21.87
CA TRP A 37 -14.56 -5.21 22.31
C TRP A 37 -15.06 -6.08 23.46
N THR A 38 -14.54 -7.30 23.62
CA THR A 38 -14.82 -8.14 24.79
C THR A 38 -14.25 -7.52 26.06
N ILE A 39 -13.02 -6.98 26.01
CA ILE A 39 -12.40 -6.24 27.11
C ILE A 39 -13.24 -5.01 27.47
N MET A 40 -13.69 -4.24 26.46
CA MET A 40 -14.55 -3.08 26.68
C MET A 40 -15.91 -3.42 27.30
N ASN A 41 -16.45 -4.59 27.00
CA ASN A 41 -17.72 -5.08 27.52
C ASN A 41 -17.58 -5.90 28.82
N SER A 42 -16.60 -5.56 29.67
CA SER A 42 -16.37 -6.23 30.96
C SER A 42 -16.22 -7.76 30.82
N TRP A 43 -15.47 -8.21 29.82
CA TRP A 43 -15.24 -9.62 29.49
C TRP A 43 -16.48 -10.40 29.03
N ASN A 44 -17.52 -9.74 28.53
CA ASN A 44 -18.66 -10.40 27.90
C ASN A 44 -18.38 -10.67 26.41
N PRO A 45 -18.13 -11.94 26.01
CA PRO A 45 -17.73 -12.26 24.63
C PRO A 45 -18.87 -12.09 23.62
N VAL A 46 -20.13 -12.25 24.03
CA VAL A 46 -21.29 -12.12 23.12
C VAL A 46 -21.48 -10.65 22.74
N ARG A 47 -21.44 -9.75 23.73
CA ARG A 47 -21.48 -8.31 23.48
C ARG A 47 -20.23 -7.83 22.74
N GLY A 48 -19.06 -8.35 23.12
CA GLY A 48 -17.81 -8.08 22.42
C GLY A 48 -17.83 -8.44 20.94
N LEU A 49 -18.45 -9.58 20.59
CA LEU A 49 -18.65 -9.97 19.19
C LEU A 49 -19.59 -9.00 18.46
N VAL A 50 -20.73 -8.65 19.06
CA VAL A 50 -21.71 -7.72 18.47
C VAL A 50 -21.07 -6.35 18.21
N ASP A 51 -20.38 -5.78 19.20
CA ASP A 51 -19.73 -4.48 19.05
C ASP A 51 -18.50 -4.53 18.14
N GLY A 52 -17.81 -5.66 18.10
CA GLY A 52 -16.76 -5.93 17.13
C GLY A 52 -17.27 -5.92 15.69
N VAL A 53 -18.41 -6.57 15.43
CA VAL A 53 -19.08 -6.55 14.12
C VAL A 53 -19.57 -5.14 13.79
N ASN A 54 -20.20 -4.43 14.73
CA ASN A 54 -20.63 -3.05 14.53
C ASN A 54 -19.47 -2.13 14.19
N THR A 55 -18.32 -2.32 14.85
CA THR A 55 -17.09 -1.56 14.56
C THR A 55 -16.54 -1.89 13.18
N PHE A 56 -16.61 -3.16 12.77
CA PHE A 56 -16.24 -3.55 11.42
C PHE A 56 -17.14 -2.88 10.37
N LEU A 57 -18.46 -2.89 10.58
CA LEU A 57 -19.43 -2.23 9.71
C LEU A 57 -19.22 -0.71 9.68
N GLY A 58 -18.98 -0.08 10.83
CA GLY A 58 -18.64 1.34 10.92
C GLY A 58 -17.35 1.68 10.18
N ALA A 59 -16.33 0.83 10.28
CA ALA A 59 -15.06 1.03 9.61
C ALA A 59 -15.19 0.96 8.07
N ILE A 60 -15.99 0.05 7.52
CA ILE A 60 -16.17 -0.06 6.06
C ILE A 60 -17.13 0.98 5.48
N THR A 61 -18.04 1.54 6.29
CA THR A 61 -19.01 2.56 5.87
C THR A 61 -18.50 3.99 6.03
N GLU A 62 -17.41 4.18 6.78
CA GLU A 62 -16.72 5.47 6.86
C GLU A 62 -16.28 5.91 5.45
N PRO A 63 -16.66 7.12 4.98
CA PRO A 63 -16.47 7.51 3.59
C PRO A 63 -15.03 7.41 3.06
N GLY A 64 -14.02 7.76 3.86
CA GLY A 64 -12.61 7.65 3.47
C GLY A 64 -12.15 6.20 3.28
N ASN A 65 -12.49 5.34 4.23
CA ASN A 65 -12.21 3.91 4.20
C ASN A 65 -12.98 3.22 3.07
N ALA A 66 -14.26 3.54 2.88
CA ALA A 66 -15.09 3.00 1.80
C ALA A 66 -14.48 3.29 0.43
N ARG A 67 -14.10 4.56 0.17
CA ARG A 67 -13.36 4.93 -1.06
C ARG A 67 -12.06 4.14 -1.18
N THR A 68 -11.36 3.93 -0.06
CA THR A 68 -10.10 3.17 -0.02
C THR A 68 -10.27 1.71 -0.42
N LEU A 69 -11.30 1.05 0.10
CA LEU A 69 -11.66 -0.32 -0.25
C LEU A 69 -12.08 -0.42 -1.72
N VAL A 70 -12.90 0.52 -2.21
CA VAL A 70 -13.38 0.53 -3.60
C VAL A 70 -12.24 0.74 -4.59
N PHE A 71 -11.35 1.72 -4.38
CA PHE A 71 -10.23 1.90 -5.31
C PHE A 71 -9.28 0.70 -5.26
N SER A 72 -9.03 0.13 -4.06
CA SER A 72 -8.17 -1.04 -3.89
C SER A 72 -8.71 -2.23 -4.69
N ALA A 73 -10.02 -2.44 -4.70
CA ALA A 73 -10.67 -3.43 -5.56
C ALA A 73 -10.51 -3.10 -7.05
N LEU A 74 -10.76 -1.84 -7.45
CA LEU A 74 -10.69 -1.41 -8.85
C LEU A 74 -9.28 -1.47 -9.45
N ILE A 75 -8.23 -1.36 -8.63
CA ILE A 75 -6.84 -1.61 -9.07
C ILE A 75 -6.71 -3.00 -9.72
N GLY A 76 -7.41 -4.00 -9.19
CA GLY A 76 -7.42 -5.34 -9.77
C GLY A 76 -8.02 -5.34 -11.17
N GLY A 77 -9.06 -4.52 -11.36
CA GLY A 77 -9.72 -4.33 -12.64
C GLY A 77 -8.80 -3.72 -13.70
N ILE A 78 -8.09 -2.63 -13.39
CA ILE A 78 -7.14 -2.02 -14.35
C ILE A 78 -5.96 -2.97 -14.64
N ILE A 79 -5.48 -3.72 -13.65
CA ILE A 79 -4.44 -4.75 -13.86
C ILE A 79 -4.95 -5.80 -14.86
N THR A 80 -6.13 -6.36 -14.62
CA THR A 80 -6.68 -7.42 -15.47
C THR A 80 -6.96 -6.93 -16.89
N LEU A 81 -7.46 -5.69 -17.04
CA LEU A 81 -7.67 -5.03 -18.32
C LEU A 81 -6.37 -4.81 -19.11
N THR A 82 -5.31 -4.35 -18.44
CA THR A 82 -4.01 -4.11 -19.09
C THR A 82 -3.29 -5.40 -19.46
N GLN A 83 -3.51 -6.49 -18.72
CA GLN A 83 -3.05 -7.84 -19.08
C GLN A 83 -3.83 -8.39 -20.27
N ALA A 84 -5.16 -8.42 -20.19
CA ALA A 84 -6.03 -8.98 -21.21
C ALA A 84 -5.92 -8.26 -22.57
N SER A 85 -5.60 -6.96 -22.57
CA SER A 85 -5.37 -6.16 -23.78
C SER A 85 -3.99 -6.35 -24.44
N GLY A 86 -3.15 -7.25 -23.91
CA GLY A 86 -1.78 -7.46 -24.39
C GLY A 86 -0.85 -6.29 -24.06
N GLY A 87 -1.28 -5.37 -23.19
CA GLY A 87 -0.51 -4.21 -22.78
C GLY A 87 0.72 -4.59 -21.97
N MET A 88 0.58 -5.50 -21.00
CA MET A 88 1.71 -5.96 -20.18
C MET A 88 2.79 -6.62 -21.05
N GLU A 89 2.41 -7.55 -21.92
CA GLU A 89 3.36 -8.21 -22.83
C GLU A 89 3.94 -7.25 -23.87
N GLY A 90 3.15 -6.30 -24.38
CA GLY A 90 3.63 -5.25 -25.26
C GLY A 90 4.67 -4.35 -24.59
N PHE A 91 4.48 -4.06 -23.30
CA PHE A 91 5.44 -3.34 -22.49
C PHE A 91 6.72 -4.15 -22.30
N THR A 92 6.62 -5.42 -21.94
CA THR A 92 7.76 -6.34 -21.82
C THR A 92 8.56 -6.41 -23.13
N ASN A 93 7.89 -6.59 -24.27
CA ASN A 93 8.53 -6.57 -25.60
C ASN A 93 9.24 -5.24 -25.91
N TRP A 94 8.65 -4.10 -25.51
CA TRP A 94 9.27 -2.79 -25.69
C TRP A 94 10.56 -2.65 -24.86
N VAL A 95 10.53 -3.10 -23.60
CA VAL A 95 11.70 -3.12 -22.73
C VAL A 95 12.80 -4.04 -23.28
N GLU A 96 12.42 -5.20 -23.81
CA GLU A 96 13.34 -6.15 -24.45
C GLU A 96 14.04 -5.57 -25.67
N ARG A 97 13.30 -4.91 -26.57
CA ARG A 97 13.89 -4.23 -27.73
C ARG A 97 14.92 -3.18 -27.35
N ARG A 98 14.79 -2.57 -26.16
CA ARG A 98 15.75 -1.60 -25.62
C ARG A 98 16.92 -2.23 -24.86
N ARG A 99 17.05 -3.57 -24.85
CA ARG A 99 18.10 -4.34 -24.14
C ARG A 99 18.22 -4.04 -22.65
N LEU A 100 17.17 -3.52 -22.03
CA LEU A 100 17.14 -3.14 -20.61
C LEU A 100 17.23 -4.37 -19.66
N GLY A 101 17.01 -5.59 -20.17
CA GLY A 101 17.03 -6.84 -19.42
C GLY A 101 18.38 -7.58 -19.34
N GLN A 102 19.44 -7.11 -20.02
CA GLN A 102 20.70 -7.86 -20.10
C GLN A 102 21.66 -7.62 -18.93
N ASN A 103 21.63 -6.42 -18.35
CA ASN A 103 22.50 -6.05 -17.24
C ASN A 103 21.73 -6.11 -15.92
N ARG A 104 22.18 -6.97 -14.99
CA ARG A 104 21.56 -7.11 -13.65
C ARG A 104 21.42 -5.77 -12.92
N ARG A 105 22.40 -4.87 -13.06
CA ARG A 105 22.37 -3.53 -12.44
C ARG A 105 21.29 -2.65 -13.06
N THR A 106 21.20 -2.62 -14.40
CA THR A 106 20.17 -1.88 -15.12
C THR A 106 18.78 -2.37 -14.75
N VAL A 107 18.58 -3.69 -14.64
CA VAL A 107 17.28 -4.29 -14.27
C VAL A 107 16.84 -3.86 -12.86
N ARG A 108 17.76 -3.86 -11.88
CA ARG A 108 17.46 -3.41 -10.51
C ARG A 108 17.16 -1.91 -10.46
N LEU A 109 17.97 -1.09 -11.13
CA LEU A 109 17.72 0.37 -11.22
C LEU A 109 16.42 0.69 -11.95
N PHE A 110 16.06 -0.11 -12.96
CA PHE A 110 14.80 0.03 -13.68
C PHE A 110 13.60 -0.26 -12.77
N ALA A 111 13.67 -1.28 -11.92
CA ALA A 111 12.63 -1.55 -10.92
C ALA A 111 12.50 -0.40 -9.91
N ILE A 112 13.62 0.17 -9.45
CA ILE A 112 13.61 1.37 -8.61
C ILE A 112 12.97 2.54 -9.36
N GLY A 113 13.39 2.84 -10.59
CA GLY A 113 12.83 3.94 -11.37
C GLY A 113 11.33 3.79 -11.61
N THR A 114 10.90 2.60 -12.04
CA THR A 114 9.48 2.30 -12.29
C THR A 114 8.66 2.45 -11.02
N SER A 115 9.13 1.90 -9.89
CA SER A 115 8.44 2.06 -8.62
C SER A 115 8.43 3.53 -8.20
N MET A 116 9.53 4.26 -8.23
CA MET A 116 9.59 5.69 -7.87
C MET A 116 8.63 6.56 -8.70
N CYS A 117 8.45 6.27 -9.99
CA CYS A 117 7.50 6.99 -10.84
C CYS A 117 6.02 6.75 -10.45
N LEU A 118 5.70 5.59 -9.87
CA LEU A 118 4.34 5.22 -9.47
C LEU A 118 4.08 5.58 -8.00
N PHE A 119 4.18 6.86 -7.65
CA PHE A 119 4.25 7.33 -6.25
C PHE A 119 2.91 7.60 -5.56
N LEU A 120 1.79 7.40 -6.24
CA LEU A 120 0.48 7.83 -5.76
C LEU A 120 -0.13 6.88 -4.73
N GLU A 121 0.13 5.58 -4.87
CA GLU A 121 -0.38 4.55 -3.96
C GLU A 121 0.55 3.33 -3.94
N SER A 122 0.77 2.79 -2.74
CA SER A 122 1.63 1.63 -2.42
C SER A 122 1.30 0.40 -3.23
N ASN A 123 0.06 -0.08 -3.11
CA ASN A 123 -0.36 -1.37 -3.62
C ASN A 123 -0.35 -1.36 -5.15
N PHE A 124 -0.83 -0.29 -5.78
CA PHE A 124 -0.72 -0.08 -7.21
C PHE A 124 0.74 -0.06 -7.67
N GLY A 125 1.58 0.73 -7.00
CA GLY A 125 3.00 0.81 -7.32
C GLY A 125 3.68 -0.56 -7.24
N LEU A 126 3.44 -1.32 -6.18
CA LEU A 126 3.96 -2.68 -6.00
C LEU A 126 3.48 -3.63 -7.10
N LEU A 127 2.19 -3.59 -7.45
CA LEU A 127 1.60 -4.50 -8.42
C LEU A 127 2.09 -4.21 -9.84
N VAL A 128 2.07 -2.94 -10.27
CA VAL A 128 2.47 -2.56 -11.62
C VAL A 128 3.98 -2.62 -11.79
N ALA A 129 4.76 -2.03 -10.87
CA ALA A 129 6.22 -2.14 -10.94
C ALA A 129 6.66 -3.61 -10.77
N GLY A 130 5.94 -4.40 -9.98
CA GLY A 130 6.12 -5.83 -9.84
C GLY A 130 5.87 -6.61 -11.12
N SER A 131 4.71 -6.45 -11.76
CA SER A 131 4.41 -7.14 -13.01
C SER A 131 5.38 -6.79 -14.12
N VAL A 132 5.77 -5.52 -14.20
CA VAL A 132 6.72 -5.00 -15.19
C VAL A 132 8.14 -5.53 -14.95
N SER A 133 8.60 -5.50 -13.70
CA SER A 133 10.00 -5.82 -13.39
C SER A 133 10.22 -7.33 -13.27
N ARG A 134 9.18 -8.13 -12.99
CA ARG A 134 9.28 -9.58 -12.82
C ARG A 134 9.91 -10.27 -14.02
N SER A 135 9.42 -10.00 -15.23
CA SER A 135 9.96 -10.61 -16.45
C SER A 135 11.43 -10.22 -16.70
N LEU A 136 11.84 -9.03 -16.28
CA LEU A 136 13.22 -8.56 -16.41
C LEU A 136 14.14 -9.21 -15.38
N PHE A 137 13.67 -9.38 -14.15
CA PHE A 137 14.39 -10.07 -13.08
C PHE A 137 14.58 -11.55 -13.40
N ASP A 138 13.52 -12.23 -13.84
CA ASP A 138 13.57 -13.64 -14.23
C ASP A 138 14.60 -13.85 -15.36
N ARG A 139 14.64 -12.97 -16.37
CA ARG A 139 15.63 -13.02 -17.46
C ARG A 139 17.05 -12.68 -17.03
N ALA A 140 17.22 -11.71 -16.15
CA ALA A 140 18.52 -11.34 -15.59
C ALA A 140 19.02 -12.32 -14.52
N LYS A 141 18.26 -13.41 -14.25
CA LYS A 141 18.55 -14.42 -13.23
C LYS A 141 18.76 -13.79 -11.85
N ILE A 142 17.85 -12.89 -11.49
CA ILE A 142 17.79 -12.23 -10.18
C ILE A 142 16.60 -12.80 -9.41
N SER A 143 16.75 -12.97 -8.11
CA SER A 143 15.69 -13.50 -7.25
C SER A 143 14.44 -12.63 -7.18
N ARG A 144 13.30 -13.32 -7.12
CA ARG A 144 12.00 -12.69 -6.88
C ARG A 144 11.95 -12.11 -5.47
N GLU A 145 12.67 -12.71 -4.53
CA GLU A 145 12.91 -12.17 -3.19
C GLU A 145 13.60 -10.79 -3.25
N LYS A 146 14.65 -10.62 -4.07
CA LYS A 146 15.29 -9.32 -4.28
C LYS A 146 14.38 -8.33 -4.98
N LEU A 147 13.57 -8.78 -5.95
CA LEU A 147 12.56 -7.93 -6.57
C LEU A 147 11.58 -7.41 -5.52
N SER A 148 11.02 -8.30 -4.69
CA SER A 148 10.11 -7.94 -3.61
C SER A 148 10.75 -6.93 -2.65
N TYR A 149 12.00 -7.15 -2.24
CA TYR A 149 12.74 -6.20 -1.40
C TYR A 149 12.87 -4.82 -2.07
N ILE A 150 13.28 -4.79 -3.34
CA ILE A 150 13.47 -3.52 -4.06
C ILE A 150 12.15 -2.75 -4.15
N LEU A 151 11.06 -3.44 -4.50
CA LEU A 151 9.75 -2.81 -4.64
C LEU A 151 9.18 -2.35 -3.30
N ASP A 152 9.37 -3.12 -2.24
CA ASP A 152 8.91 -2.74 -0.89
C ASP A 152 9.67 -1.52 -0.36
N ALA A 153 11.01 -1.54 -0.47
CA ALA A 153 11.90 -0.47 -0.02
C ALA A 153 11.75 0.84 -0.81
N THR A 154 11.12 0.83 -1.99
CA THR A 154 10.80 2.05 -2.73
C THR A 154 9.32 2.43 -2.60
N CYS A 155 8.40 1.49 -2.71
CA CYS A 155 6.97 1.80 -2.81
C CYS A 155 6.39 2.40 -1.53
N ALA A 156 6.72 1.87 -0.35
CA ALA A 156 6.24 2.44 0.91
C ALA A 156 6.99 3.74 1.29
N PRO A 157 8.34 3.78 1.33
CA PRO A 157 9.08 4.96 1.75
C PRO A 157 8.83 6.23 0.94
N LYS A 158 8.77 6.13 -0.39
CA LYS A 158 8.60 7.31 -1.27
C LYS A 158 7.27 8.03 -1.03
N GLN A 159 6.24 7.32 -0.57
CA GLN A 159 4.91 7.90 -0.38
C GLN A 159 4.90 8.96 0.72
N LEU A 160 5.76 8.79 1.73
CA LEU A 160 5.95 9.80 2.77
C LEU A 160 6.87 10.94 2.33
N LEU A 161 7.82 10.70 1.42
CA LEU A 161 8.75 11.73 0.93
C LEU A 161 8.15 12.64 -0.15
N ILE A 162 7.16 12.15 -0.90
CA ILE A 162 6.45 12.91 -1.93
C ILE A 162 5.01 13.12 -1.43
N PRO A 163 4.73 14.18 -0.64
CA PRO A 163 3.43 14.37 0.00
C PRO A 163 2.32 14.79 -0.98
N ILE A 164 2.58 14.81 -2.29
CA ILE A 164 1.61 15.15 -3.34
C ILE A 164 0.83 13.88 -3.72
N ASN A 165 0.25 13.23 -2.72
CA ASN A 165 -0.51 11.98 -2.83
C ASN A 165 -1.53 11.88 -1.69
N ALA A 166 -2.19 10.74 -1.57
CA ALA A 166 -3.19 10.53 -0.53
C ALA A 166 -2.64 10.60 0.91
N TRP A 167 -1.36 10.28 1.12
CA TRP A 167 -0.73 10.28 2.44
C TRP A 167 -0.44 11.68 2.95
N GLY A 168 0.06 12.58 2.10
CA GLY A 168 0.29 13.96 2.51
C GLY A 168 -1.00 14.63 2.97
N ALA A 169 -2.07 14.47 2.20
CA ALA A 169 -3.39 14.97 2.57
C ALA A 169 -3.94 14.38 3.87
N TYR A 170 -3.76 13.07 4.07
CA TYR A 170 -4.18 12.40 5.28
C TYR A 170 -3.47 12.94 6.53
N ILE A 171 -2.13 13.10 6.47
CA ILE A 171 -1.35 13.64 7.59
C ILE A 171 -1.76 15.09 7.89
N VAL A 172 -1.95 15.93 6.86
CA VAL A 172 -2.43 17.30 7.05
C VAL A 172 -3.78 17.31 7.77
N THR A 173 -4.70 16.44 7.38
CA THR A 173 -6.03 16.33 8.03
C THR A 173 -5.90 15.95 9.50
N LEU A 174 -5.01 15.01 9.84
CA LEU A 174 -4.74 14.64 11.23
C LEU A 174 -4.13 15.80 12.03
N LEU A 175 -3.18 16.54 11.45
CA LEU A 175 -2.57 17.70 12.09
C LEU A 175 -3.58 18.84 12.33
N VAL A 176 -4.48 19.10 11.37
CA VAL A 176 -5.58 20.06 11.53
C VAL A 176 -6.49 19.64 12.69
N ALA A 177 -6.82 18.36 12.80
CA ALA A 177 -7.65 17.85 13.89
C ALA A 177 -7.01 18.04 15.28
N GLN A 178 -5.67 18.11 15.35
CA GLN A 178 -4.90 18.39 16.56
C GLN A 178 -4.63 19.89 16.79
N ASN A 179 -5.24 20.77 16.01
CA ASN A 179 -5.04 22.23 16.07
C ASN A 179 -3.56 22.64 15.90
N VAL A 180 -2.79 21.88 15.13
CA VAL A 180 -1.39 22.22 14.82
C VAL A 180 -1.36 23.44 13.91
N ALA A 181 -0.57 24.45 14.30
CA ALA A 181 -0.36 25.64 13.49
C ALA A 181 0.41 25.30 12.20
N GLU A 182 -0.04 25.85 11.06
CA GLU A 182 0.57 25.65 9.74
C GLU A 182 0.85 24.16 9.39
N PRO A 183 -0.17 23.30 9.37
CA PRO A 183 0.00 21.84 9.24
C PRO A 183 0.77 21.43 7.98
N ASN A 184 0.58 22.14 6.87
CA ASN A 184 1.33 21.91 5.63
C ASN A 184 2.83 22.16 5.80
N ARG A 185 3.20 23.24 6.50
CA ARG A 185 4.59 23.60 6.76
C ARG A 185 5.24 22.61 7.73
N VAL A 186 4.50 22.13 8.72
CA VAL A 186 4.94 21.07 9.64
C VAL A 186 5.17 19.76 8.89
N LEU A 187 4.27 19.38 7.98
CA LEU A 187 4.48 18.20 7.13
C LEU A 187 5.74 18.34 6.27
N LEU A 188 5.92 19.48 5.61
CA LEU A 188 7.08 19.74 4.74
C LEU A 188 8.40 19.72 5.51
N SER A 189 8.44 20.27 6.72
CA SER A 189 9.65 20.19 7.56
C SER A 189 9.91 18.77 8.06
N ALA A 190 8.87 18.03 8.42
CA ALA A 190 8.96 16.63 8.85
C ALA A 190 9.49 15.68 7.77
N LEU A 191 9.37 16.02 6.47
CA LEU A 191 9.98 15.24 5.38
C LEU A 191 11.48 15.04 5.57
N THR A 192 12.19 16.09 6.02
CA THR A 192 13.65 16.04 6.23
C THR A 192 14.04 15.16 7.43
N LEU A 193 13.10 14.90 8.33
CA LEU A 193 13.27 14.07 9.52
C LEU A 193 12.81 12.62 9.29
N ASN A 194 12.36 12.27 8.08
CA ASN A 194 11.91 10.93 7.75
C ASN A 194 13.10 9.99 7.45
N PHE A 195 13.97 9.82 8.46
CA PHE A 195 15.23 9.10 8.33
C PHE A 195 15.06 7.67 7.83
N TYR A 196 14.03 6.96 8.28
CA TYR A 196 13.74 5.61 7.79
C TYR A 196 13.49 5.59 6.28
N ALA A 197 12.63 6.49 5.78
CA ALA A 197 12.32 6.51 4.36
C ALA A 197 13.54 6.89 3.51
N ILE A 198 14.30 7.89 3.96
CA ILE A 198 15.53 8.34 3.29
C ILE A 198 16.58 7.22 3.27
N LEU A 199 16.86 6.61 4.42
CA LEU A 199 17.85 5.54 4.53
C LEU A 199 17.44 4.29 3.76
N SER A 200 16.15 3.94 3.74
CA SER A 200 15.63 2.81 2.95
C SER A 200 15.86 3.02 1.45
N ILE A 201 15.58 4.22 0.93
CA ILE A 201 15.82 4.55 -0.49
C ILE A 201 17.33 4.58 -0.79
N ILE A 202 18.15 5.15 0.07
CA ILE A 202 19.61 5.14 -0.11
C ILE A 202 20.13 3.70 -0.14
N LEU A 203 19.66 2.87 0.79
CA LEU A 203 20.08 1.47 0.91
C LEU A 203 19.64 0.65 -0.30
N VAL A 204 18.40 0.79 -0.78
CA VAL A 204 17.94 0.03 -1.95
C VAL A 204 18.68 0.47 -3.22
N VAL A 205 18.99 1.76 -3.37
CA VAL A 205 19.86 2.25 -4.45
C VAL A 205 21.26 1.66 -4.32
N PHE A 206 21.85 1.66 -3.13
CA PHE A 206 23.14 1.02 -2.88
C PHE A 206 23.12 -0.46 -3.27
N VAL A 207 22.14 -1.24 -2.79
CA VAL A 207 21.95 -2.66 -3.13
C VAL A 207 21.80 -2.86 -4.63
N ALA A 208 21.06 -1.99 -5.33
CA ALA A 208 20.89 -2.05 -6.78
C ALA A 208 22.20 -1.76 -7.55
N LEU A 209 23.08 -0.92 -7.00
CA LEU A 209 24.36 -0.56 -7.62
C LEU A 209 25.45 -1.60 -7.34
N THR A 210 25.55 -2.11 -6.11
CA THR A 210 26.65 -2.97 -5.65
C THR A 210 26.33 -4.46 -5.67
N ASP A 211 25.06 -4.84 -5.82
CA ASP A 211 24.60 -6.24 -5.65
C ASP A 211 24.89 -6.82 -4.28
N TRP A 212 24.75 -5.97 -3.26
CA TRP A 212 24.96 -6.38 -1.89
C TRP A 212 23.87 -7.35 -1.42
N ASN A 213 24.27 -8.60 -1.15
CA ASN A 213 23.40 -9.70 -0.75
C ASN A 213 23.76 -10.19 0.64
N VAL A 214 22.97 -9.82 1.65
CA VAL A 214 23.20 -10.18 3.06
C VAL A 214 22.22 -11.25 3.52
N GLY A 215 22.70 -12.19 4.34
CA GLY A 215 21.86 -13.19 5.00
C GLY A 215 21.08 -14.08 4.01
N PRO A 216 19.78 -14.31 4.24
CA PRO A 216 18.94 -15.17 3.38
C PRO A 216 18.90 -14.73 1.91
N MET A 217 19.13 -13.44 1.61
CA MET A 217 19.17 -12.95 0.24
C MET A 217 20.33 -13.55 -0.56
N ARG A 218 21.46 -13.83 0.09
CA ARG A 218 22.62 -14.47 -0.55
C ARG A 218 22.29 -15.89 -1.00
N GLU A 219 21.52 -16.63 -0.19
CA GLU A 219 21.07 -17.98 -0.51
C GLU A 219 20.07 -17.97 -1.67
N ALA A 220 19.13 -17.01 -1.67
CA ALA A 220 18.15 -16.85 -2.75
C ALA A 220 18.83 -16.54 -4.11
N GLU A 221 19.85 -15.69 -4.11
CA GLU A 221 20.61 -15.37 -5.33
C GLU A 221 21.47 -16.55 -5.78
N ARG A 222 22.09 -17.27 -4.84
CA ARG A 222 22.86 -18.49 -5.14
C ARG A 222 21.98 -19.56 -5.76
N ARG A 223 20.77 -19.80 -5.20
CA ARG A 223 19.79 -20.76 -5.72
C ARG A 223 19.48 -20.54 -7.21
N ILE A 224 19.30 -19.28 -7.62
CA ILE A 224 18.97 -18.97 -9.02
C ILE A 224 20.18 -19.12 -9.94
N LEU A 225 21.36 -18.79 -9.45
CA LEU A 225 22.60 -18.92 -10.21
C LEU A 225 23.01 -20.38 -10.40
N GLU A 226 22.87 -21.20 -9.37
CA GLU A 226 23.31 -22.60 -9.35
C GLU A 226 22.21 -23.58 -9.80
N GLU A 227 20.97 -23.42 -9.34
CA GLU A 227 19.87 -24.35 -9.60
C GLU A 227 18.88 -23.83 -10.66
N GLY A 228 18.92 -22.54 -10.99
CA GLY A 228 17.94 -21.91 -11.91
C GLY A 228 16.53 -21.75 -11.34
N LYS A 229 16.29 -22.09 -10.07
CA LYS A 229 14.96 -22.02 -9.44
C LYS A 229 14.60 -20.60 -9.00
N LEU A 230 13.61 -19.99 -9.65
CA LEU A 230 13.15 -18.62 -9.38
C LEU A 230 12.42 -18.45 -8.03
N LEU A 231 11.85 -19.51 -7.49
CA LEU A 231 11.14 -19.54 -6.21
C LEU A 231 11.73 -20.60 -5.29
N ARG A 232 11.58 -20.41 -3.98
CA ARG A 232 11.90 -21.44 -2.99
C ARG A 232 10.87 -22.58 -3.06
N ASP A 233 11.32 -23.77 -2.69
CA ASP A 233 10.43 -24.92 -2.55
C ASP A 233 9.37 -24.61 -1.47
N GLY A 234 8.09 -24.83 -1.79
CA GLY A 234 6.94 -24.52 -0.91
C GLY A 234 6.54 -23.04 -0.85
N ALA A 235 6.93 -22.20 -1.80
CA ALA A 235 6.46 -20.81 -1.87
C ALA A 235 4.97 -20.72 -2.27
N GLU A 236 4.17 -20.01 -1.46
CA GLU A 236 2.77 -19.66 -1.76
C GLU A 236 2.66 -18.16 -2.10
N PRO A 237 2.43 -17.78 -3.37
CA PRO A 237 2.25 -16.38 -3.76
C PRO A 237 0.95 -15.78 -3.19
N MET A 238 1.05 -14.61 -2.56
CA MET A 238 -0.09 -13.86 -1.98
C MET A 238 -1.14 -13.40 -3.01
N MET A 239 -0.75 -13.22 -4.27
CA MET A 239 -1.66 -12.95 -5.37
C MET A 239 -2.00 -14.27 -6.03
N SER A 240 -3.29 -14.54 -6.28
CA SER A 240 -3.66 -15.71 -7.07
C SER A 240 -2.91 -15.65 -8.41
N SER A 241 -2.34 -16.79 -8.81
CA SER A 241 -1.68 -16.96 -10.10
C SER A 241 -2.60 -16.48 -11.23
N ASP A 242 -3.90 -16.64 -11.07
CA ASP A 242 -4.95 -16.28 -12.02
C ASP A 242 -5.04 -14.79 -12.36
N VAL A 243 -4.58 -13.90 -11.46
CA VAL A 243 -4.61 -12.44 -11.66
C VAL A 243 -3.23 -11.91 -12.06
N SER A 244 -2.15 -12.56 -11.61
CA SER A 244 -0.78 -12.13 -11.96
C SER A 244 -0.29 -12.68 -13.30
N MET A 245 -0.98 -13.68 -13.86
CA MET A 245 -0.63 -14.37 -15.11
C MET A 245 -1.85 -14.53 -16.03
N LEU A 246 -2.74 -13.53 -16.07
CA LEU A 246 -3.86 -13.59 -16.99
C LEU A 246 -3.32 -13.39 -18.41
N ALA A 247 -3.35 -14.46 -19.21
CA ALA A 247 -2.88 -14.43 -20.59
C ALA A 247 -3.66 -13.37 -21.37
N ALA A 248 -2.98 -12.62 -22.24
CA ALA A 248 -3.70 -11.70 -23.10
C ALA A 248 -4.64 -12.46 -24.03
N LYS A 249 -5.75 -11.81 -24.38
CA LYS A 249 -6.71 -12.35 -25.33
C LYS A 249 -6.02 -12.69 -26.66
N GLU A 250 -6.42 -13.82 -27.25
CA GLU A 250 -5.86 -14.28 -28.53
C GLU A 250 -6.12 -13.27 -29.65
N GLY A 251 -5.16 -13.15 -30.57
CA GLY A 251 -5.25 -12.23 -31.72
C GLY A 251 -5.07 -10.75 -31.41
N VAL A 252 -4.85 -10.36 -30.15
CA VAL A 252 -4.69 -8.95 -29.75
C VAL A 252 -3.26 -8.46 -29.99
N PRO A 253 -3.07 -7.25 -30.56
CA PRO A 253 -1.75 -6.68 -30.78
C PRO A 253 -1.07 -6.35 -29.44
N ARG A 254 0.17 -6.84 -29.26
CA ARG A 254 0.97 -6.63 -28.05
C ARG A 254 1.61 -5.23 -28.05
N ARG A 255 0.85 -4.23 -27.60
CA ARG A 255 1.26 -2.82 -27.61
C ARG A 255 1.42 -2.27 -26.19
N ALA A 256 2.62 -1.78 -25.86
CA ALA A 256 2.92 -1.15 -24.56
C ALA A 256 1.95 -0.01 -24.19
N VAL A 257 1.48 0.72 -25.21
CA VAL A 257 0.52 1.84 -25.05
C VAL A 257 -0.79 1.39 -24.39
N ASN A 258 -1.20 0.13 -24.59
CA ASN A 258 -2.42 -0.41 -23.99
C ASN A 258 -2.31 -0.55 -22.47
N MET A 259 -1.10 -0.57 -21.92
CA MET A 259 -0.84 -0.52 -20.49
C MET A 259 -0.48 0.90 -20.04
N LEU A 260 0.46 1.54 -20.73
CA LEU A 260 1.03 2.81 -20.29
C LEU A 260 0.01 3.95 -20.26
N LEU A 261 -0.85 4.06 -21.26
CA LEU A 261 -1.76 5.21 -21.38
C LEU A 261 -2.84 5.20 -20.27
N PRO A 262 -3.54 4.07 -19.99
CA PRO A 262 -4.43 3.98 -18.83
C PRO A 262 -3.75 4.27 -17.49
N VAL A 263 -2.52 3.77 -17.29
CA VAL A 263 -1.75 3.98 -16.06
C VAL A 263 -1.31 5.44 -15.93
N ILE A 264 -0.82 6.07 -17.00
CA ILE A 264 -0.42 7.48 -16.98
C ILE A 264 -1.64 8.36 -16.72
N ALA A 265 -2.80 8.08 -17.33
CA ALA A 265 -4.01 8.84 -17.09
C ALA A 265 -4.50 8.69 -15.65
N MET A 266 -4.44 7.48 -15.10
CA MET A 266 -4.71 7.21 -13.69
C MET A 266 -3.80 8.05 -12.80
N VAL A 267 -2.50 8.09 -13.12
CA VAL A 267 -1.51 8.84 -12.35
C VAL A 267 -1.72 10.36 -12.47
N ALA A 268 -1.94 10.86 -13.68
CA ALA A 268 -2.14 12.29 -13.95
C ALA A 268 -3.46 12.83 -13.35
N ALA A 269 -4.48 11.98 -13.20
CA ALA A 269 -5.74 12.37 -12.60
C ALA A 269 -5.64 12.65 -11.09
N VAL A 270 -4.73 12.01 -10.35
CA VAL A 270 -4.63 12.19 -8.89
C VAL A 270 -4.27 13.63 -8.50
N PRO A 271 -3.20 14.26 -9.04
CA PRO A 271 -2.92 15.68 -8.81
C PRO A 271 -4.11 16.60 -9.12
N LEU A 272 -4.82 16.31 -10.21
CA LEU A 272 -5.97 17.11 -10.65
C LEU A 272 -7.14 16.99 -9.68
N VAL A 273 -7.44 15.78 -9.19
CA VAL A 273 -8.53 15.57 -8.23
C VAL A 273 -8.16 16.11 -6.84
N LEU A 274 -6.90 15.98 -6.40
CA LEU A 274 -6.42 16.67 -5.19
C LEU A 274 -6.64 18.18 -5.30
N TRP A 275 -6.29 18.76 -6.46
CA TRP A 275 -6.53 20.18 -6.70
C TRP A 275 -8.02 20.53 -6.74
N ILE A 276 -8.90 19.71 -7.33
CA ILE A 276 -10.35 19.98 -7.34
C ILE A 276 -10.97 19.87 -5.93
N THR A 277 -10.58 18.85 -5.17
CA THR A 277 -11.17 18.55 -3.85
C THR A 277 -10.62 19.41 -2.71
N GLY A 278 -9.47 20.07 -2.90
CA GLY A 278 -8.82 20.91 -1.91
C GLY A 278 -9.50 22.23 -1.56
N GLY A 279 -10.78 22.42 -1.92
CA GLY A 279 -11.62 23.57 -1.52
C GLY A 279 -11.07 24.92 -1.98
N GLY A 280 -11.39 25.35 -3.20
CA GLY A 280 -10.82 26.53 -3.87
C GLY A 280 -10.87 27.90 -3.15
N GLU A 281 -10.08 28.84 -3.70
CA GLU A 281 -9.85 30.26 -3.33
C GLU A 281 -9.30 30.58 -1.92
N ALA A 282 -9.40 29.68 -0.94
CA ALA A 282 -8.94 29.96 0.44
C ALA A 282 -7.45 29.66 0.70
N GLN A 283 -6.72 29.04 -0.23
CA GLN A 283 -5.33 28.61 -0.03
C GLN A 283 -4.35 29.49 -0.80
N ALA A 284 -3.24 29.84 -0.13
CA ALA A 284 -2.23 30.76 -0.66
C ALA A 284 -1.45 30.23 -1.87
N THR A 285 -1.32 28.91 -2.03
CA THR A 285 -0.59 28.30 -3.15
C THR A 285 -1.29 27.07 -3.75
N ASN A 286 -0.93 26.73 -5.00
CA ASN A 286 -1.41 25.51 -5.67
C ASN A 286 -1.02 24.24 -4.90
N LEU A 287 0.14 24.24 -4.22
CA LEU A 287 0.60 23.10 -3.42
C LEU A 287 -0.27 22.93 -2.17
N ASP A 288 -0.59 24.01 -1.46
CA ASP A 288 -1.46 23.98 -0.28
C ASP A 288 -2.84 23.44 -0.60
N ARG A 289 -3.38 23.83 -1.77
CA ARG A 289 -4.66 23.34 -2.25
C ARG A 289 -4.60 21.82 -2.53
N MET A 290 -3.54 21.32 -3.14
CA MET A 290 -3.40 19.87 -3.37
C MET A 290 -3.23 19.08 -2.08
N LEU A 291 -2.49 19.62 -1.10
CA LEU A 291 -2.29 18.98 0.21
C LEU A 291 -3.57 18.99 1.06
N ALA A 292 -4.46 19.96 0.87
CA ALA A 292 -5.78 19.97 1.52
C ALA A 292 -6.82 19.07 0.81
N GLY A 293 -6.50 18.56 -0.38
CA GLY A 293 -7.40 17.73 -1.18
C GLY A 293 -7.69 16.38 -0.53
N SER A 294 -8.84 15.78 -0.88
CA SER A 294 -9.19 14.45 -0.38
C SER A 294 -8.34 13.38 -1.08
N GLY A 295 -7.40 12.79 -0.33
CA GLY A 295 -6.52 11.73 -0.84
C GLY A 295 -7.27 10.49 -1.33
N SER A 296 -8.30 10.07 -0.60
CA SER A 296 -9.10 8.89 -0.94
C SER A 296 -9.98 9.12 -2.17
N ASP A 297 -10.53 10.34 -2.36
CA ASP A 297 -11.23 10.70 -3.60
C ASP A 297 -10.27 10.75 -4.78
N ALA A 298 -9.07 11.32 -4.59
CA ALA A 298 -8.12 11.48 -5.67
C ALA A 298 -7.66 10.15 -6.26
N VAL A 299 -7.33 9.18 -5.42
CA VAL A 299 -6.93 7.85 -5.88
C VAL A 299 -8.12 7.10 -6.51
N LEU A 300 -9.31 7.18 -5.92
CA LEU A 300 -10.51 6.54 -6.47
C LEU A 300 -10.82 7.05 -7.88
N TRP A 301 -10.92 8.37 -8.05
CA TRP A 301 -11.17 8.98 -9.35
C TRP A 301 -10.03 8.73 -10.32
N GLY A 302 -8.78 8.68 -9.84
CA GLY A 302 -7.64 8.27 -10.65
C GLY A 302 -7.86 6.89 -11.29
N VAL A 303 -8.17 5.88 -10.48
CA VAL A 303 -8.43 4.52 -10.97
C VAL A 303 -9.63 4.47 -11.92
N ILE A 304 -10.72 5.19 -11.61
CA ILE A 304 -11.89 5.29 -12.48
C ILE A 304 -11.51 5.87 -13.85
N VAL A 305 -10.78 6.98 -13.88
CA VAL A 305 -10.30 7.62 -15.13
C VAL A 305 -9.43 6.64 -15.92
N GLY A 306 -8.53 5.92 -15.25
CA GLY A 306 -7.68 4.90 -15.88
C GLY A 306 -8.50 3.77 -16.53
N ILE A 307 -9.48 3.22 -15.81
CA ILE A 307 -10.38 2.17 -16.32
C ILE A 307 -11.23 2.69 -17.48
N MET A 308 -11.80 3.89 -17.36
CA MET A 308 -12.62 4.50 -18.41
C MET A 308 -11.82 4.72 -19.69
N LEU A 309 -10.58 5.22 -19.56
CA LEU A 309 -9.72 5.41 -20.70
C LEU A 309 -9.30 4.08 -21.34
N ALA A 310 -8.97 3.07 -20.53
CA ALA A 310 -8.73 1.71 -21.01
C ALA A 310 -9.95 1.18 -21.79
N ALA A 311 -11.16 1.33 -21.25
CA ALA A 311 -12.39 0.89 -21.89
C ALA A 311 -12.60 1.55 -23.26
N VAL A 312 -12.45 2.89 -23.33
CA VAL A 312 -12.57 3.66 -24.58
C VAL A 312 -11.50 3.24 -25.59
N MET A 313 -10.24 3.15 -25.15
CA MET A 313 -9.13 2.76 -26.02
C MET A 313 -9.29 1.35 -26.57
N TYR A 314 -9.64 0.38 -25.75
CA TYR A 314 -9.76 -1.01 -26.17
C TYR A 314 -10.97 -1.22 -27.06
N ARG A 315 -12.05 -0.45 -26.85
CA ARG A 315 -13.20 -0.42 -27.74
C ARG A 315 -12.83 0.18 -29.10
N ALA A 316 -12.11 1.30 -29.11
CA ALA A 316 -11.66 1.96 -30.34
C ALA A 316 -10.66 1.12 -31.14
N GLN A 317 -9.82 0.33 -30.47
CA GLN A 317 -8.88 -0.59 -31.11
C GLN A 317 -9.51 -1.93 -31.50
N GLY A 318 -10.79 -2.17 -31.20
CA GLY A 318 -11.45 -3.45 -31.47
C GLY A 318 -10.93 -4.63 -30.62
N ILE A 319 -10.28 -4.36 -29.49
CA ILE A 319 -9.68 -5.37 -28.61
C ILE A 319 -10.75 -6.01 -27.71
N MET A 320 -11.60 -5.18 -27.11
CA MET A 320 -12.66 -5.59 -26.18
C MET A 320 -13.96 -4.83 -26.44
N ASN A 321 -15.09 -5.51 -26.25
CA ASN A 321 -16.40 -4.87 -26.13
C ASN A 321 -16.71 -4.50 -24.67
N PHE A 322 -17.81 -3.79 -24.43
CA PHE A 322 -18.20 -3.35 -23.09
C PHE A 322 -18.39 -4.51 -22.09
N ARG A 323 -19.00 -5.62 -22.53
CA ARG A 323 -19.19 -6.82 -21.69
C ARG A 323 -17.86 -7.43 -21.28
N GLU A 324 -16.90 -7.50 -22.20
CA GLU A 324 -15.56 -7.99 -21.91
C GLU A 324 -14.82 -7.07 -20.95
N VAL A 325 -14.89 -5.75 -21.15
CA VAL A 325 -14.30 -4.78 -20.21
C VAL A 325 -14.85 -5.00 -18.81
N THR A 326 -16.17 -5.03 -18.64
CA THR A 326 -16.81 -5.28 -17.34
C THR A 326 -16.40 -6.64 -16.76
N GLY A 327 -16.38 -7.70 -17.56
CA GLY A 327 -15.98 -9.05 -17.12
C GLY A 327 -14.54 -9.09 -16.60
N TYR A 328 -13.60 -8.48 -17.32
CA TYR A 328 -12.21 -8.38 -16.87
C TYR A 328 -12.05 -7.48 -15.65
N THR A 329 -12.80 -6.38 -15.55
CA THR A 329 -12.81 -5.54 -14.35
C THR A 329 -13.28 -6.32 -13.12
N ILE A 330 -14.39 -7.04 -13.22
CA ILE A 330 -14.94 -7.86 -12.12
C ILE A 330 -13.96 -8.97 -11.74
N LYS A 331 -13.36 -9.67 -12.71
CA LYS A 331 -12.36 -10.69 -12.44
C LYS A 331 -11.15 -10.13 -11.68
N GLY A 332 -10.74 -8.91 -12.01
CA GLY A 332 -9.72 -8.19 -11.28
C GLY A 332 -10.10 -7.87 -9.83
N ILE A 333 -11.32 -7.38 -9.61
CA ILE A 333 -11.86 -7.11 -8.27
C ILE A 333 -11.89 -8.40 -7.41
N GLN A 334 -12.35 -9.52 -7.99
CA GLN A 334 -12.34 -10.83 -7.33
C GLN A 334 -10.92 -11.21 -6.90
N GLY A 335 -9.95 -10.96 -7.78
CA GLY A 335 -8.53 -11.19 -7.53
C GLY A 335 -7.93 -10.44 -6.35
N LEU A 336 -8.40 -9.21 -6.09
CA LEU A 336 -7.93 -8.39 -4.98
C LEU A 336 -8.84 -8.45 -3.74
N THR A 337 -9.90 -9.25 -3.76
CA THR A 337 -10.81 -9.42 -2.62
C THR A 337 -10.07 -9.82 -1.32
N PRO A 338 -9.10 -10.75 -1.33
CA PRO A 338 -8.32 -11.07 -0.13
C PRO A 338 -7.63 -9.85 0.50
N VAL A 339 -7.03 -8.99 -0.33
CA VAL A 339 -6.34 -7.76 0.10
C VAL A 339 -7.34 -6.76 0.68
N VAL A 340 -8.50 -6.58 0.03
CA VAL A 340 -9.56 -5.68 0.48
C VAL A 340 -10.14 -6.12 1.84
N ILE A 341 -10.29 -7.43 2.06
CA ILE A 341 -10.75 -7.96 3.36
C ILE A 341 -9.74 -7.67 4.47
N VAL A 342 -8.44 -7.87 4.21
CA VAL A 342 -7.38 -7.52 5.18
C VAL A 342 -7.43 -6.02 5.50
N LEU A 343 -7.60 -5.15 4.50
CA LEU A 343 -7.73 -3.70 4.71
C LEU A 343 -8.95 -3.33 5.56
N ALA A 344 -10.11 -3.95 5.30
CA ALA A 344 -11.33 -3.72 6.07
C ALA A 344 -11.16 -4.12 7.55
N LEU A 345 -10.56 -5.29 7.81
CA LEU A 345 -10.23 -5.74 9.16
C LEU A 345 -9.24 -4.77 9.83
N ALA A 346 -8.24 -4.29 9.10
CA ALA A 346 -7.25 -3.35 9.63
C ALA A 346 -7.85 -1.98 10.01
N PHE A 347 -8.82 -1.47 9.25
CA PHE A 347 -9.57 -0.27 9.64
C PHE A 347 -10.41 -0.49 10.91
N SER A 348 -10.94 -1.69 11.07
CA SER A 348 -11.71 -2.09 12.27
C SER A 348 -10.83 -2.18 13.51
N ILE A 349 -9.60 -2.65 13.35
CA ILE A 349 -8.56 -2.62 14.40
C ILE A 349 -8.28 -1.19 14.83
N ALA A 350 -8.11 -0.25 13.88
CA ALA A 350 -7.87 1.15 14.19
C ALA A 350 -9.06 1.80 14.96
N GLY A 351 -10.30 1.41 14.64
CA GLY A 351 -11.47 1.81 15.42
C GLY A 351 -11.46 1.22 16.84
N THR A 352 -11.15 -0.07 16.95
CA THR A 352 -11.08 -0.80 18.22
C THR A 352 -9.99 -0.23 19.14
N GLN A 353 -8.81 0.11 18.62
CA GLN A 353 -7.73 0.70 19.42
C GLN A 353 -8.03 2.12 19.89
N ARG A 354 -8.71 2.91 19.05
CA ARG A 354 -9.24 4.22 19.47
C ARG A 354 -10.20 4.06 20.64
N ALA A 355 -11.09 3.07 20.57
CA ALA A 355 -12.03 2.76 21.64
C ALA A 355 -11.35 2.24 22.92
N LEU A 356 -10.29 1.43 22.80
CA LEU A 356 -9.48 0.95 23.92
C LEU A 356 -8.59 2.04 24.56
N GLY A 357 -8.36 3.17 23.87
CA GLY A 357 -7.46 4.22 24.30
C GLY A 357 -5.98 3.81 24.28
N THR A 358 -5.58 2.87 23.42
CA THR A 358 -4.22 2.32 23.37
C THR A 358 -3.16 3.41 23.14
N GLY A 359 -3.40 4.33 22.21
CA GLY A 359 -2.47 5.45 21.94
C GLY A 359 -2.27 6.36 23.16
N VAL A 360 -3.38 6.76 23.80
CA VAL A 360 -3.37 7.60 25.01
C VAL A 360 -2.61 6.92 26.15
N TRP A 361 -2.83 5.62 26.35
CA TRP A 361 -2.11 4.86 27.36
C TRP A 361 -0.60 4.81 27.09
N LEU A 362 -0.18 4.56 25.84
CA LEU A 362 1.23 4.57 25.47
C LEU A 362 1.87 5.95 25.65
N ALA A 363 1.14 7.03 25.33
CA ALA A 363 1.58 8.39 25.56
C ALA A 363 1.78 8.69 27.06
N GLN A 364 0.83 8.30 27.92
CA GLN A 364 0.95 8.45 29.38
C GLN A 364 2.14 7.69 29.96
N VAL A 365 2.40 6.48 29.46
CA VAL A 365 3.59 5.70 29.85
C VAL A 365 4.88 6.40 29.40
N ALA A 366 4.88 7.06 28.24
CA ALA A 366 6.02 7.81 27.74
C ALA A 366 6.27 9.14 28.47
N GLU A 367 5.23 9.78 29.03
CA GLU A 367 5.36 11.04 29.79
C GLU A 367 5.95 10.84 31.20
N ALA A 368 5.83 9.65 31.79
CA ALA A 368 6.27 9.37 33.14
C ALA A 368 7.81 9.28 33.26
N GLY A 369 8.48 10.42 33.47
CA GLY A 369 9.89 10.48 33.90
C GLY A 369 10.93 10.43 32.78
N VAL A 370 10.54 10.69 31.53
CA VAL A 370 11.42 10.62 30.37
C VAL A 370 12.09 11.97 30.09
N ASN A 371 13.40 11.97 29.88
CA ASN A 371 14.13 13.14 29.40
C ASN A 371 13.62 13.52 27.99
N PRO A 372 13.23 14.79 27.74
CA PRO A 372 12.68 15.24 26.45
C PRO A 372 13.48 14.85 25.21
N GLY A 373 14.81 14.71 25.34
CA GLY A 373 15.67 14.28 24.23
C GLY A 373 15.40 12.86 23.71
N PHE A 374 14.80 11.98 24.52
CA PHE A 374 14.47 10.61 24.13
C PHE A 374 13.06 10.46 23.56
N VAL A 375 12.23 11.51 23.61
CA VAL A 375 10.85 11.47 23.12
C VAL A 375 10.75 10.96 21.67
N PRO A 376 11.57 11.42 20.70
CA PRO A 376 11.50 10.90 19.33
C PRO A 376 11.83 9.41 19.23
N ALA A 377 12.80 8.92 20.00
CA ALA A 377 13.19 7.52 19.99
C ALA A 377 12.10 6.63 20.61
N ILE A 378 11.47 7.09 21.68
CA ILE A 378 10.36 6.38 22.33
C ILE A 378 9.14 6.36 21.41
N VAL A 379 8.76 7.50 20.83
CA VAL A 379 7.65 7.57 19.85
C VAL A 379 7.93 6.66 18.66
N PHE A 380 9.16 6.59 18.16
CA PHE A 380 9.54 5.67 17.09
C PHE A 380 9.32 4.21 17.48
N VAL A 381 9.82 3.78 18.64
CA VAL A 381 9.64 2.39 19.11
C VAL A 381 8.17 2.06 19.34
N LEU A 382 7.41 2.98 19.94
CA LEU A 382 5.97 2.83 20.15
C LEU A 382 5.22 2.74 18.82
N ALA A 383 5.56 3.59 17.84
CA ALA A 383 4.99 3.53 16.51
C ALA A 383 5.34 2.21 15.79
N CYS A 384 6.55 1.66 15.96
CA CYS A 384 6.90 0.34 15.43
C CYS A 384 6.04 -0.77 16.05
N ILE A 385 5.86 -0.76 17.37
CA ILE A 385 5.02 -1.72 18.09
C ILE A 385 3.58 -1.62 17.59
N MET A 386 3.06 -0.40 17.47
CA MET A 386 1.70 -0.14 16.99
C MET A 386 1.52 -0.53 15.51
N ALA A 387 2.44 -0.18 14.63
CA ALA A 387 2.40 -0.59 13.22
C ALA A 387 2.39 -2.11 13.06
N PHE A 388 3.25 -2.79 13.80
CA PHE A 388 3.31 -4.25 13.79
C PHE A 388 2.03 -4.89 14.34
N SER A 389 1.49 -4.32 15.42
CA SER A 389 0.27 -4.80 16.08
C SER A 389 -1.00 -4.58 15.28
N THR A 390 -1.06 -3.46 14.55
CA THR A 390 -2.25 -3.08 13.78
C THR A 390 -2.29 -3.69 12.40
N GLY A 391 -1.11 -4.02 11.85
CA GLY A 391 -0.99 -4.47 10.47
C GLY A 391 -1.38 -3.39 9.45
N THR A 392 -1.48 -2.11 9.85
CA THR A 392 -1.85 -1.00 8.95
C THR A 392 -1.09 0.28 9.26
N SER A 393 -0.56 0.90 8.20
CA SER A 393 0.03 2.23 8.27
C SER A 393 -1.04 3.29 8.56
N TRP A 394 -2.20 3.28 7.89
CA TRP A 394 -3.27 4.27 8.09
C TRP A 394 -3.73 4.34 9.55
N GLY A 395 -3.97 3.18 10.15
CA GLY A 395 -4.39 3.08 11.55
C GLY A 395 -3.32 3.56 12.52
N THR A 396 -2.06 3.23 12.27
CA THR A 396 -0.94 3.67 13.12
C THR A 396 -0.82 5.19 13.14
N PHE A 397 -0.89 5.85 11.99
CA PHE A 397 -0.85 7.31 11.91
C PHE A 397 -2.05 7.97 12.63
N ALA A 398 -3.26 7.41 12.50
CA ALA A 398 -4.44 7.91 13.21
C ALA A 398 -4.35 7.79 14.73
N ILE A 399 -3.54 6.87 15.25
CA ILE A 399 -3.42 6.62 16.69
C ILE A 399 -2.22 7.35 17.30
N MET A 400 -1.14 7.52 16.54
CA MET A 400 0.13 8.08 17.04
C MET A 400 0.29 9.58 16.79
N ILE A 401 -0.45 10.19 15.87
CA ILE A 401 -0.39 11.65 15.63
C ILE A 401 -1.18 12.44 16.67
N PRO A 402 -2.44 12.08 16.98
CA PRO A 402 -3.13 12.62 18.16
C PRO A 402 -2.40 12.23 19.44
#